data_AF-A0A7S0SG80-F1
#
_entry.id   AF-A0A7S0SG80-F1
#
_cell.length_a   1.000
_cell.length_b   1.000
_cell.length_c   1.000
_cell.angle_alpha   90.00
_cell.angle_beta   90.00
_cell.angle_gamma   90.00
#
_symmetry.space_group_name_H-M   'P 1'
#
loop_
_entity.id
_entity.type
_entity.pdbx_description
1 polymer ?
#
loop_
_entity_poly.entity_id
_entity_poly.type
_entity_poly.pdbx_seq_one_letter_code
_entity_poly.pdbx_strand_id
1 'polypeptide(L)'
;RYDGDACFGGVTVYTLAGFQATNGFPNGFWGWGGEDNAQFLRCVARRLTLERVAGCCFDDLEGIDTVEEKLRLLDVAGARCSSKDKRYLLKENAKDNRWRRDGLNSAAFEVVGGVETPLPLPPVSHPSPVRAHPGGDGDAPACLRGAHVTFLLLAAITDA
;
A
#
# COMPACT_ATOMS: atom_id res chain seq x y z
N ARG A 1 9.98 5.37 -15.50
CA ARG A 1 8.50 5.38 -15.52
C ARG A 1 8.08 4.17 -14.70
N TYR A 2 7.32 4.34 -13.62
CA TYR A 2 6.84 3.21 -12.83
C TYR A 2 5.94 2.34 -13.72
N ASP A 3 6.19 1.03 -13.73
CA ASP A 3 5.26 0.06 -14.30
C ASP A 3 4.07 -0.04 -13.34
N GLY A 4 2.89 0.39 -13.79
CA GLY A 4 1.67 0.40 -12.99
C GLY A 4 1.29 -1.00 -12.51
N ASP A 5 1.62 -2.04 -13.28
CA ASP A 5 1.32 -3.44 -12.96
C ASP A 5 2.22 -4.00 -11.87
N ALA A 6 3.40 -3.39 -11.66
CA ALA A 6 4.33 -3.73 -10.59
C ALA A 6 4.19 -2.82 -9.35
N CYS A 7 3.38 -1.77 -9.42
CA CYS A 7 3.06 -0.94 -8.26
C CYS A 7 2.16 -1.72 -7.30
N PHE A 8 2.58 -1.79 -6.03
CA PHE A 8 1.91 -2.58 -4.99
C PHE A 8 1.85 -1.85 -3.63
N GLY A 9 2.38 -0.63 -3.54
CA GLY A 9 2.29 0.22 -2.36
C GLY A 9 1.01 1.06 -2.32
N GLY A 10 0.86 1.85 -1.25
CA GLY A 10 -0.33 2.66 -0.99
C GLY A 10 -1.29 1.95 -0.03
N VAL A 11 -2.36 1.35 -0.54
CA VAL A 11 -3.40 0.68 0.26
C VAL A 11 -3.61 -0.71 -0.30
N THR A 12 -3.23 -1.73 0.46
CA THR A 12 -3.40 -3.14 0.07
C THR A 12 -4.20 -3.87 1.14
N VAL A 13 -5.16 -4.68 0.70
CA VAL A 13 -6.05 -5.43 1.58
C VAL A 13 -5.85 -6.93 1.34
N TYR A 14 -5.71 -7.68 2.43
CA TYR A 14 -5.48 -9.11 2.40
C TYR A 14 -6.61 -9.86 3.11
N THR A 15 -6.93 -11.07 2.64
CA THR A 15 -7.49 -12.09 3.53
C THR A 15 -6.44 -12.50 4.56
N LEU A 16 -6.87 -12.93 5.75
CA LEU A 16 -5.95 -13.44 6.77
C LEU A 16 -5.09 -14.60 6.22
N ALA A 17 -5.72 -15.52 5.48
CA ALA A 17 -5.06 -16.66 4.86
C ALA A 17 -4.03 -16.22 3.80
N GLY A 18 -4.36 -15.27 2.95
CA GLY A 18 -3.44 -14.70 1.96
C GLY A 18 -2.23 -14.04 2.62
N PHE A 19 -2.45 -13.24 3.67
CA PHE A 19 -1.36 -12.60 4.41
C PHE A 19 -0.44 -13.65 5.05
N GLN A 20 -1.00 -14.64 5.74
CA GLN A 20 -0.25 -15.75 6.33
C GLN A 20 0.50 -16.58 5.29
N ALA A 21 -0.10 -16.83 4.12
CA ALA A 21 0.52 -17.57 3.03
C ALA A 21 1.80 -16.90 2.54
N THR A 22 1.88 -15.56 2.58
CA THR A 22 3.09 -14.80 2.22
C THR A 22 4.12 -14.67 3.34
N ASN A 23 3.85 -15.22 4.53
CA ASN A 23 4.63 -14.96 5.74
C ASN A 23 4.71 -13.45 6.06
N GLY A 24 3.65 -12.69 5.79
CA GLY A 24 3.64 -11.22 5.95
C GLY A 24 4.75 -10.48 5.19
N PHE A 25 4.96 -9.21 5.55
CA PHE A 25 6.00 -8.35 4.97
C PHE A 25 7.42 -8.72 5.43
N PRO A 26 8.47 -8.38 4.65
CA PRO A 26 9.87 -8.57 5.06
C PRO A 26 10.26 -7.63 6.21
N ASN A 27 11.13 -8.09 7.12
CA ASN A 27 11.60 -7.26 8.25
C ASN A 27 12.86 -6.45 7.94
N GLY A 28 13.53 -6.72 6.82
CA GLY A 28 14.85 -6.15 6.49
C GLY A 28 14.82 -4.80 5.75
N PHE A 29 13.65 -4.27 5.42
CA PHE A 29 13.52 -3.03 4.66
C PHE A 29 13.31 -1.85 5.61
N TRP A 30 14.36 -1.04 5.79
CA TRP A 30 14.34 0.14 6.63
C TRP A 30 14.48 1.40 5.78
N GLY A 31 13.54 2.33 5.95
CA GLY A 31 13.41 3.52 5.11
C GLY A 31 12.39 3.32 3.97
N TRP A 32 12.38 4.27 3.04
CA TRP A 32 11.40 4.37 1.97
C TRP A 32 11.87 3.62 0.72
N GLY A 33 11.24 2.48 0.43
CA GLY A 33 11.23 1.83 -0.87
C GLY A 33 11.67 0.36 -0.90
N GLY A 34 10.86 -0.45 -1.59
CA GLY A 34 11.19 -1.81 -2.02
C GLY A 34 10.54 -2.92 -1.21
N GLU A 35 9.95 -2.61 -0.05
CA GLU A 35 9.20 -3.55 0.78
C GLU A 35 7.92 -4.01 0.08
N ASP A 36 7.23 -3.09 -0.59
CA ASP A 36 6.04 -3.33 -1.42
C ASP A 36 6.37 -4.23 -2.62
N ASN A 37 7.50 -4.00 -3.28
CA ASN A 37 7.98 -4.85 -4.36
C ASN A 37 8.33 -6.26 -3.85
N ALA A 38 8.98 -6.36 -2.69
CA ALA A 38 9.28 -7.66 -2.07
C ALA A 38 8.01 -8.42 -1.71
N GLN A 39 7.00 -7.72 -1.21
CA GLN A 39 5.71 -8.29 -0.86
C GLN A 39 4.91 -8.74 -2.10
N PHE A 40 4.91 -7.96 -3.17
CA PHE A 40 4.34 -8.36 -4.46
C PHE A 40 4.96 -9.68 -4.96
N LEU A 41 6.29 -9.80 -4.89
CA LEU A 41 6.99 -11.03 -5.28
C LEU A 41 6.58 -12.24 -4.43
N ARG A 42 6.30 -12.05 -3.13
CA ARG A 42 5.78 -13.12 -2.25
C ARG A 42 4.37 -13.54 -2.66
N CYS A 43 3.49 -12.59 -3.00
CA CYS A 43 2.14 -12.89 -3.50
C CYS A 43 2.19 -13.70 -4.80
N VAL A 44 3.05 -13.31 -5.75
CA VAL A 44 3.29 -14.06 -6.99
C VAL A 44 3.82 -15.46 -6.69
N ALA A 45 4.79 -15.61 -5.79
CA ALA A 45 5.35 -16.92 -5.41
C ALA A 45 4.30 -17.84 -4.74
N ARG A 46 3.30 -17.26 -4.07
CA ARG A 46 2.17 -17.97 -3.47
C ARG A 46 0.98 -18.15 -4.41
N ARG A 47 1.05 -17.58 -5.62
CA ARG A 47 -0.03 -17.60 -6.62
C ARG A 47 -1.34 -17.03 -6.07
N LEU A 48 -1.25 -15.98 -5.25
CA LEU A 48 -2.44 -15.29 -4.78
C LEU A 48 -3.07 -14.50 -5.93
N THR A 49 -4.39 -14.34 -5.89
CA THR A 49 -5.11 -13.52 -6.84
C THR A 49 -5.02 -12.07 -6.41
N LEU A 50 -4.62 -11.18 -7.33
CA LEU A 50 -4.55 -9.74 -7.11
C LEU A 50 -5.64 -9.07 -7.94
N GLU A 51 -6.61 -8.48 -7.25
CA GLU A 51 -7.63 -7.64 -7.87
C GLU A 51 -7.25 -6.17 -7.73
N ARG A 52 -7.27 -5.42 -8.84
CA ARG A 52 -6.95 -4.00 -8.88
C ARG A 52 -8.25 -3.19 -8.99
N VAL A 53 -8.67 -2.52 -7.92
CA VAL A 53 -9.91 -1.73 -7.91
C VAL A 53 -9.63 -0.30 -8.37
N ALA A 54 -10.35 0.15 -9.39
CA ALA A 54 -10.24 1.50 -9.94
C ALA A 54 -11.33 2.44 -9.40
N GLY A 55 -11.07 3.75 -9.45
CA GLY A 55 -12.06 4.77 -9.08
C GLY A 55 -12.29 4.93 -7.58
N CYS A 56 -11.43 4.35 -6.73
CA CYS A 56 -11.48 4.57 -5.29
C CYS A 56 -11.07 6.01 -4.94
N CYS A 57 -11.90 6.72 -4.20
CA CYS A 57 -11.53 7.97 -3.57
C CYS A 57 -10.81 7.69 -2.24
N PHE A 58 -9.76 8.47 -1.96
CA PHE A 58 -9.09 8.49 -0.67
C PHE A 58 -8.57 9.91 -0.42
N ASP A 59 -8.45 10.27 0.84
CA ASP A 59 -7.83 11.51 1.28
C ASP A 59 -6.42 11.19 1.75
N ASP A 60 -5.41 11.81 1.12
CA ASP A 60 -4.05 11.76 1.62
C ASP A 60 -3.92 12.69 2.83
N LEU A 61 -3.64 12.11 4.00
CA LEU A 61 -3.50 12.85 5.25
C LEU A 61 -2.07 13.33 5.49
N GLU A 62 -1.13 13.06 4.58
CA GLU A 62 0.26 13.49 4.71
C GLU A 62 0.42 15.02 4.58
N GLY A 63 -0.55 15.71 3.96
CA GLY A 63 -0.49 17.16 3.73
C GLY A 63 0.63 17.58 2.78
N ILE A 64 1.06 16.66 1.90
CA ILE A 64 2.08 16.89 0.88
C ILE A 64 1.43 16.73 -0.49
N ASP A 65 1.20 17.85 -1.17
CA ASP A 65 0.38 17.87 -2.38
C ASP A 65 1.12 17.36 -3.63
N THR A 66 2.46 17.30 -3.60
CA THR A 66 3.27 16.94 -4.77
C THR A 66 4.26 15.83 -4.49
N VAL A 67 4.45 14.96 -5.49
CA VAL A 67 5.45 13.90 -5.44
C VAL A 67 6.85 14.49 -5.32
N GLU A 68 7.12 15.60 -6.01
CA GLU A 68 8.39 16.30 -5.99
C GLU A 68 8.75 16.78 -4.58
N GLU A 69 7.79 17.38 -3.86
CA GLU A 69 7.98 17.80 -2.48
C GLU A 69 8.21 16.60 -1.55
N LYS A 70 7.41 15.54 -1.69
CA LYS A 70 7.58 14.30 -0.93
C LYS A 70 8.97 13.72 -1.12
N LEU A 71 9.42 13.58 -2.36
CA LEU A 71 10.76 13.06 -2.67
C LEU A 71 11.86 13.96 -2.08
N ARG A 72 11.71 15.29 -2.15
CA ARG A 72 12.66 16.24 -1.56
C ARG A 72 12.75 16.08 -0.04
N LEU A 73 11.62 15.96 0.66
CA LEU A 73 11.59 15.79 2.11
C LEU A 73 12.25 14.47 2.52
N LEU A 74 11.98 13.39 1.78
CA LEU A 74 12.61 12.09 2.03
C LEU A 74 14.13 12.13 1.79
N ASP A 75 14.59 12.83 0.75
CA ASP A 75 16.02 12.99 0.46
C ASP A 75 16.72 13.78 1.59
N VAL A 76 16.12 14.89 2.05
CA VAL A 76 16.64 15.70 3.17
C VAL A 76 16.72 14.88 4.46
N ALA A 77 15.72 14.04 4.73
CA ALA A 77 15.69 13.17 5.90
C ALA A 77 16.64 11.96 5.80
N GLY A 78 17.28 11.73 4.64
CA GLY A 78 18.06 10.51 4.39
C GLY A 78 17.20 9.24 4.49
N ALA A 79 15.89 9.35 4.27
CA ALA A 79 14.93 8.29 4.54
C ALA A 79 14.81 7.30 3.37
N ARG A 80 15.33 7.62 2.19
CA ARG A 80 15.18 6.77 1.00
C ARG A 80 16.20 5.66 0.93
N CYS A 81 15.68 4.47 0.65
CA CYS A 81 16.50 3.34 0.25
C CYS A 81 17.19 3.65 -1.08
N SER A 82 18.52 3.48 -1.13
CA SER A 82 19.26 3.67 -2.38
C SER A 82 18.85 2.61 -3.41
N SER A 83 18.93 2.93 -4.70
CA SER A 83 18.64 1.96 -5.77
C SER A 83 19.52 0.70 -5.68
N LYS A 84 20.74 0.83 -5.15
CA LYS A 84 21.66 -0.30 -4.93
C LYS A 84 21.15 -1.20 -3.81
N ASP A 85 20.76 -0.60 -2.68
CA ASP A 85 20.27 -1.35 -1.52
C ASP A 85 18.92 -1.99 -1.82
N LYS A 86 18.01 -1.27 -2.48
CA LYS A 86 16.74 -1.83 -2.96
C LYS A 86 16.96 -3.10 -3.80
N ARG A 87 17.90 -3.06 -4.75
CA ARG A 87 18.22 -4.21 -5.61
C ARG A 87 18.82 -5.37 -4.80
N TYR A 88 19.67 -5.07 -3.83
CA TYR A 88 20.27 -6.07 -2.97
C TYR A 88 19.21 -6.74 -2.08
N LEU A 89 18.37 -5.95 -1.41
CA LEU A 89 17.32 -6.44 -0.52
C LEU A 89 16.28 -7.28 -1.27
N LEU A 90 15.88 -6.88 -2.48
CA LEU A 90 14.98 -7.69 -3.32
C LEU A 90 15.60 -9.03 -3.72
N LYS A 91 16.90 -9.05 -4.03
CA LYS A 91 17.63 -10.30 -4.31
C LYS A 91 17.69 -11.18 -3.08
N GLU A 92 18.04 -10.64 -1.91
CA GLU A 92 18.09 -11.42 -0.67
C GLU A 92 16.73 -11.97 -0.26
N ASN A 93 15.64 -11.19 -0.42
CA ASN A 93 14.28 -11.65 -0.16
C ASN A 93 13.90 -12.87 -1.02
N ALA A 94 14.27 -12.87 -2.31
CA ALA A 94 13.97 -13.95 -3.24
C ALA A 94 14.92 -15.16 -3.13
N LYS A 95 16.18 -14.92 -2.75
CA LYS A 95 17.24 -15.92 -2.70
C LYS A 95 16.87 -17.09 -1.80
N ASP A 96 16.98 -18.31 -2.33
CA ASP A 96 16.73 -19.57 -1.61
C ASP A 96 15.41 -19.61 -0.82
N ASN A 97 14.38 -18.89 -1.31
CA ASN A 97 13.13 -18.67 -0.60
C ASN A 97 13.29 -18.13 0.83
N ARG A 98 14.28 -17.26 1.06
CA ARG A 98 14.56 -16.64 2.37
C ARG A 98 13.34 -15.98 2.99
N TRP A 99 12.44 -15.41 2.18
CA TRP A 99 11.18 -14.83 2.64
C TRP A 99 10.32 -15.78 3.51
N ARG A 100 10.49 -17.10 3.40
CA ARG A 100 9.83 -18.09 4.29
C ARG A 100 10.35 -18.07 5.73
N ARG A 101 11.52 -17.48 5.95
CA ARG A 101 12.22 -17.37 7.25
C ARG A 101 12.37 -15.93 7.72
N ASP A 102 12.05 -14.96 6.87
CA ASP A 102 12.05 -13.54 7.18
C ASP A 102 10.65 -12.98 6.90
N GLY A 103 9.89 -12.74 7.95
CA GLY A 103 8.59 -12.08 7.87
C GLY A 103 7.83 -12.18 9.18
N LEU A 104 6.53 -12.46 9.12
CA LEU A 104 5.64 -12.59 10.27
C LEU A 104 6.18 -13.60 11.31
N ASN A 105 6.72 -14.72 10.86
CA ASN A 105 7.27 -15.76 11.75
C ASN A 105 8.61 -15.39 12.43
N SER A 106 9.23 -14.29 12.04
CA SER A 106 10.52 -13.82 12.57
C SER A 106 10.48 -12.37 13.03
N ALA A 107 9.30 -11.74 13.04
CA ALA A 107 9.12 -10.36 13.47
C ALA A 107 9.47 -10.27 14.96
N ALA A 108 10.50 -9.48 15.26
CA ALA A 108 11.00 -9.29 16.62
C ALA A 108 10.66 -7.87 17.08
N PHE A 109 9.82 -7.76 18.10
CA PHE A 109 9.43 -6.49 18.70
C PHE A 109 9.07 -6.70 20.18
N GLU A 110 9.15 -5.62 20.95
CA GLU A 110 8.70 -5.56 22.34
C GLU A 110 7.55 -4.55 22.45
N VAL A 111 6.52 -4.90 23.21
CA VAL A 111 5.39 -3.99 23.48
C VAL A 111 5.76 -3.13 24.69
N VAL A 112 6.03 -1.84 24.44
CA VAL A 112 6.53 -0.90 25.47
C VAL A 112 5.38 -0.25 26.27
N GLY A 113 4.12 -0.41 25.84
CA GLY A 113 2.93 0.07 26.55
C GLY A 113 1.72 0.25 25.62
N GLY A 114 0.52 0.37 26.19
CA GLY A 114 -0.71 0.68 25.46
C GLY A 114 -1.26 2.04 25.88
N VAL A 115 -1.42 2.96 24.92
CA VAL A 115 -2.17 4.20 25.13
C VAL A 115 -3.50 4.02 24.43
N GLU A 116 -4.60 3.99 25.18
CA GLU A 116 -5.92 4.15 24.58
C GLU A 116 -6.07 5.61 24.16
N THR A 117 -5.95 5.87 22.86
CA THR A 117 -6.33 7.14 22.26
C THR A 117 -7.78 7.03 21.81
N PRO A 118 -8.74 7.73 22.45
CA PRO A 118 -10.11 7.79 21.95
C PRO A 118 -10.08 8.34 20.52
N LEU A 119 -10.58 7.57 19.55
CA LEU A 119 -10.77 8.09 18.21
C LEU A 119 -11.86 9.17 18.29
N PRO A 120 -11.62 10.41 17.81
CA PRO A 120 -12.69 11.37 17.67
C PRO A 120 -13.76 10.76 16.77
N LEU A 121 -15.03 10.85 17.19
CA LEU A 121 -16.14 10.37 16.38
C LEU A 121 -16.03 11.03 14.99
N PRO A 122 -16.15 10.26 13.89
CA PRO A 122 -16.16 10.87 12.58
C PRO A 122 -17.28 11.93 12.55
N PRO A 123 -17.07 13.07 11.88
CA PRO A 123 -18.13 14.05 11.73
C PRO A 123 -19.35 13.33 11.14
N VAL A 124 -20.51 13.51 11.77
CA VAL A 124 -21.77 12.97 11.26
C VAL A 124 -22.07 13.70 9.96
N SER A 125 -21.54 13.20 8.83
CA SER A 125 -22.01 13.61 7.53
C SER A 125 -23.40 13.03 7.39
N HIS A 126 -24.42 13.88 7.46
CA HIS A 126 -25.74 13.51 6.98
C HIS A 126 -25.55 12.98 5.54
N PRO A 127 -26.09 11.80 5.20
CA PRO A 127 -26.03 11.35 3.82
C PRO A 127 -26.67 12.43 2.96
N SER A 128 -25.88 13.07 2.09
CA SER A 128 -26.43 13.88 1.01
C SER A 128 -27.48 13.01 0.31
N PRO A 129 -28.70 13.52 0.05
CA PRO A 129 -29.73 12.73 -0.58
C PRO A 129 -29.16 12.16 -1.88
N VAL A 130 -29.14 10.83 -1.96
CA VAL A 130 -28.80 10.12 -3.19
C VAL A 130 -29.81 10.58 -4.23
N ARG A 131 -29.42 11.49 -5.12
CA ARG A 131 -30.21 11.78 -6.31
C ARG A 131 -30.24 10.49 -7.11
N ALA A 132 -31.41 9.86 -7.20
CA ALA A 132 -31.63 8.80 -8.15
C ALA A 132 -31.27 9.34 -9.55
N HIS A 133 -30.23 8.78 -10.15
CA HIS A 133 -29.94 9.04 -11.56
C HIS A 133 -31.03 8.35 -12.39
N PRO A 134 -31.80 9.08 -13.22
CA PRO A 134 -32.61 8.43 -14.23
C PRO A 134 -31.64 7.77 -15.23
N GLY A 135 -31.92 6.53 -15.62
CA GLY A 135 -31.08 5.76 -16.53
C GLY A 135 -30.74 6.55 -17.80
N GLY A 136 -29.47 6.51 -18.19
CA GLY A 136 -28.97 7.15 -19.39
C GLY A 136 -27.47 6.90 -19.51
N ASP A 137 -27.08 6.32 -20.65
CA ASP A 137 -25.71 6.03 -21.04
C ASP A 137 -24.79 7.27 -20.99
N GLY A 138 -23.54 7.06 -20.59
CA GLY A 138 -22.43 8.00 -20.81
C GLY A 138 -22.12 8.94 -19.64
N ASP A 139 -20.83 8.95 -19.29
CA ASP A 139 -20.11 9.87 -18.41
C ASP A 139 -20.26 9.73 -16.88
N ALA A 140 -19.13 9.33 -16.27
CA ALA A 140 -18.90 9.28 -14.84
C ALA A 140 -18.99 10.68 -14.20
N PRO A 141 -19.45 10.80 -12.94
CA PRO A 141 -19.67 12.08 -12.29
C PRO A 141 -18.36 12.83 -12.05
N ALA A 142 -18.38 14.13 -12.37
CA ALA A 142 -17.30 15.08 -12.14
C ALA A 142 -17.09 15.37 -10.64
N CYS A 143 -16.39 14.46 -9.95
CA CYS A 143 -15.70 14.75 -8.69
C CYS A 143 -14.18 14.76 -8.93
N LEU A 144 -13.73 15.53 -9.93
CA LEU A 144 -12.32 15.67 -10.28
C LEU A 144 -11.92 17.14 -10.28
N ARG A 145 -11.78 17.73 -9.09
CA ARG A 145 -11.01 18.96 -8.89
C ARG A 145 -10.36 18.92 -7.50
N GLY A 146 -9.14 18.37 -7.46
CA GLY A 146 -8.29 18.38 -6.27
C GLY A 146 -7.37 17.15 -6.25
N ALA A 147 -6.06 17.39 -6.38
CA ALA A 147 -4.96 16.43 -6.28
C ALA A 147 -5.04 15.17 -7.17
N HIS A 148 -4.54 15.28 -8.40
CA HIS A 148 -4.09 14.10 -9.14
C HIS A 148 -2.82 13.55 -8.50
N VAL A 149 -2.97 12.66 -7.52
CA VAL A 149 -1.94 11.67 -7.19
C VAL A 149 -2.48 10.31 -7.60
N THR A 150 -2.40 10.02 -8.90
CA THR A 150 -2.71 8.68 -9.43
C THR A 150 -1.58 7.72 -9.07
N PHE A 151 -1.46 7.33 -7.81
CA PHE A 151 -0.67 6.15 -7.40
C PHE A 151 -1.30 5.52 -6.17
N LEU A 152 -2.52 5.03 -6.32
CA LEU A 152 -3.09 4.16 -5.32
C LEU A 152 -3.89 3.05 -5.97
N LEU A 153 -3.31 1.86 -5.84
CA LEU A 153 -3.91 0.61 -6.20
C LEU A 153 -4.53 0.05 -4.92
N LEU A 154 -5.86 0.01 -4.83
CA LEU A 154 -6.48 -0.93 -3.90
C LEU A 154 -6.31 -2.33 -4.48
N ALA A 155 -5.34 -3.07 -3.95
CA ALA A 155 -5.20 -4.49 -4.24
C ALA A 155 -5.96 -5.32 -3.20
N ALA A 156 -7.00 -6.02 -3.62
CA ALA A 156 -7.61 -7.07 -2.82
C ALA A 156 -6.90 -8.40 -3.13
N ILE A 157 -6.43 -9.07 -2.08
CA ILE A 157 -5.63 -10.28 -2.21
C ILE A 157 -6.39 -11.44 -1.58
N THR A 158 -6.87 -12.33 -2.44
CA THR A 158 -7.65 -13.48 -2.05
C THR A 158 -6.86 -14.77 -2.24
N ASP A 159 -7.33 -15.82 -1.58
CA ASP A 159 -6.90 -17.18 -1.86
C ASP A 159 -7.28 -17.55 -3.30
N ALA A 160 -6.50 -18.46 -3.91
CA ALA A 160 -6.70 -18.95 -5.28
C ALA A 160 -7.63 -20.16 -5.33
#